data_AF-A0AAJ7IUX0-F1
#
_entry.id   AF-A0AAJ7IUX0-F1
#
_cell.length_a   1.000
_cell.length_b   1.000
_cell.length_c   1.000
_cell.angle_alpha   90.00
_cell.angle_beta   90.00
_cell.angle_gamma   90.00
#
_symmetry.space_group_name_H-M   'P 1'
#
loop_
_entity.id
_entity.type
_entity.pdbx_description
1 polymer ?
#
loop_
_entity_poly.entity_id
_entity_poly.type
_entity_poly.pdbx_seq_one_letter_code
_entity_poly.pdbx_strand_id
1 'polypeptide(L)'
;YTISVQWEHVVPGFPYISETGTLSPESCIFAQFLNIAALLLACCVYIRHRQVSQWQLERGNDLVNKKIVTMSAWCGALACFGLDILANFQEARVVAAHMIGAMTCFTAGTVYFCLQ
;
A
#
# COMPACT_ATOMS: atom_id res chain seq x y z
N TYR A 1 -0.02 5.37 18.50
CA TYR A 1 -0.97 6.01 19.43
C TYR A 1 -0.46 6.10 20.86
N THR A 2 -0.23 4.98 21.58
CA THR A 2 0.22 5.08 22.99
C THR A 2 1.54 5.85 23.14
N ILE A 3 2.53 5.55 22.29
CA ILE A 3 3.84 6.24 22.29
C ILE A 3 3.63 7.75 22.01
N SER A 4 2.85 8.08 20.97
CA SER A 4 2.61 9.48 20.57
C SER A 4 1.86 10.30 21.62
N VAL A 5 0.98 9.69 22.41
CA VAL A 5 0.34 10.37 23.54
C VAL A 5 1.31 10.56 24.71
N GLN A 6 2.09 9.54 25.04
CA GLN A 6 3.07 9.60 26.13
C GLN A 6 4.18 10.63 25.89
N TRP A 7 4.51 10.86 24.61
CA TRP A 7 5.51 11.84 24.18
C TRP A 7 4.91 13.20 23.83
N GLU A 8 3.61 13.41 24.09
CA GLU A 8 2.90 14.65 23.78
C GLU A 8 2.96 15.07 22.30
N HIS A 9 3.20 14.10 21.40
CA HIS A 9 3.20 14.32 19.96
C HIS A 9 1.77 14.52 19.39
N VAL A 10 0.76 13.96 20.07
CA VAL A 10 -0.65 14.14 19.74
C VAL A 10 -1.48 14.36 21.00
N VAL A 11 -2.58 15.09 20.87
CA VAL A 11 -3.57 15.23 21.94
C VAL A 11 -4.32 13.90 22.08
N PRO A 12 -4.54 13.39 23.32
CA PRO A 12 -5.39 12.23 23.55
C PRO A 12 -6.79 12.44 22.96
N GLY A 13 -7.25 11.50 22.14
CA GLY A 13 -8.52 11.62 21.44
C GLY A 13 -8.59 10.63 20.28
N PHE A 14 -8.97 11.13 19.10
CA PHE A 14 -9.05 10.34 17.87
C PHE A 14 -8.22 10.99 16.76
N PRO A 15 -6.89 11.10 16.92
CA PRO A 15 -6.01 11.68 15.91
C PRO A 15 -5.96 10.82 14.66
N TYR A 16 -5.57 11.42 13.52
CA TYR A 16 -5.33 10.64 12.31
C TYR A 16 -4.13 9.70 12.50
N ILE A 17 -4.15 8.55 11.84
CA ILE A 17 -3.05 7.58 11.94
C ILE A 17 -1.73 8.22 11.48
N SER A 18 -1.75 8.99 10.39
CA SER A 18 -0.60 9.73 9.86
C SER A 18 -0.02 10.72 10.86
N GLU A 19 -0.87 11.42 11.62
CA GLU A 19 -0.43 12.32 12.70
C GLU A 19 0.30 11.53 13.80
N THR A 20 -0.23 10.37 14.21
CA THR A 20 0.43 9.55 15.24
C THR A 20 1.78 8.97 14.80
N GLY A 21 2.05 8.91 13.50
CA GLY A 21 3.30 8.42 12.90
C GLY A 21 4.17 9.53 12.31
N THR A 22 3.96 10.79 12.69
CA THR A 22 4.69 11.93 12.09
C THR A 22 6.05 12.19 12.73
N LEU A 23 6.15 12.08 14.06
CA LEU A 23 7.37 12.36 14.82
C LEU A 23 8.11 11.08 15.18
N SER A 24 9.40 11.19 15.49
CA SER A 24 10.21 10.06 15.94
C SER A 24 10.01 9.83 17.44
N PRO A 25 9.96 8.57 17.90
CA PRO A 25 10.30 7.33 17.18
C PRO A 25 9.16 6.68 16.37
N GLU A 26 7.93 7.18 16.48
CA GLU A 26 6.73 6.56 15.90
C GLU A 26 6.77 6.51 14.39
N SER A 27 7.32 7.54 13.74
CA SER A 27 7.49 7.61 12.29
C SER A 27 8.39 6.50 11.75
N CYS A 28 9.49 6.19 12.45
CA CYS A 28 10.39 5.10 12.08
C CYS A 28 9.70 3.74 12.23
N ILE A 29 8.96 3.54 13.32
CA ILE A 29 8.21 2.31 13.58
C ILE A 29 7.13 2.13 12.51
N PHE A 30 6.36 3.18 12.24
CA PHE A 30 5.29 3.18 11.25
C PHE A 30 5.81 2.89 9.84
N ALA A 31 6.87 3.58 9.43
CA ALA A 31 7.52 3.36 8.14
C ALA A 31 8.02 1.91 8.01
N GLN A 32 8.68 1.37 9.04
CA GLN A 32 9.16 -0.02 9.04
C GLN A 32 8.02 -1.02 8.81
N PHE A 33 6.90 -0.89 9.53
CA PHE A 33 5.77 -1.79 9.37
C PHE A 33 5.09 -1.64 8.01
N LEU A 34 4.90 -0.42 7.50
CA LEU A 34 4.29 -0.21 6.20
C LEU A 34 5.19 -0.65 5.05
N ASN A 35 6.51 -0.50 5.14
CA ASN A 35 7.45 -1.01 4.14
C ASN A 35 7.44 -2.55 4.10
N ILE A 36 7.37 -3.21 5.27
CA ILE A 36 7.18 -4.66 5.34
C ILE A 36 5.83 -5.05 4.72
N ALA A 37 4.76 -4.32 5.03
CA ALA A 37 3.44 -4.57 4.45
C ALA A 37 3.44 -4.39 2.92
N ALA A 38 4.13 -3.36 2.40
CA ALA A 38 4.30 -3.13 0.96
C ALA A 38 5.04 -4.28 0.28
N LEU A 39 6.12 -4.80 0.90
CA LEU A 39 6.84 -5.96 0.41
C LEU A 39 5.96 -7.22 0.39
N LEU A 40 5.25 -7.49 1.49
CA LEU A 40 4.35 -8.65 1.58
C LEU A 40 3.21 -8.55 0.56
N LEU A 41 2.63 -7.36 0.38
CA LEU A 41 1.61 -7.11 -0.65
C LEU A 41 2.19 -7.35 -2.05
N ALA A 42 3.41 -6.89 -2.34
CA ALA A 42 4.06 -7.14 -3.63
C ALA A 42 4.25 -8.64 -3.89
N CYS A 43 4.65 -9.41 -2.87
CA CYS A 43 4.70 -10.87 -2.94
C CYS A 43 3.32 -11.47 -3.24
N CYS A 44 2.26 -11.02 -2.55
CA CYS A 44 0.89 -11.47 -2.81
C CYS A 44 0.42 -11.15 -4.24
N VAL A 45 0.68 -9.93 -4.73
CA VAL A 45 0.35 -9.50 -6.10
C VAL A 45 1.05 -10.40 -7.12
N TYR A 46 2.35 -10.65 -6.92
CA TYR A 46 3.13 -11.52 -7.80
C TYR A 46 2.59 -12.96 -7.81
N ILE A 47 2.38 -13.55 -6.62
CA ILE A 47 1.84 -14.91 -6.49
C ILE A 47 0.48 -15.00 -7.17
N ARG A 48 -0.43 -14.05 -6.91
CA ARG A 48 -1.76 -14.03 -7.50
C ARG A 48 -1.71 -13.94 -9.03
N HIS A 49 -0.88 -13.04 -9.57
CA HIS A 49 -0.65 -12.94 -11.02
C HIS A 49 -0.18 -14.28 -11.62
N ARG A 50 0.76 -14.97 -10.95
CA ARG A 50 1.26 -16.28 -11.40
C ARG A 50 0.19 -17.37 -11.33
N GLN A 51 -0.61 -17.40 -10.26
CA GLN A 51 -1.71 -18.34 -10.11
C GLN A 51 -2.75 -18.19 -11.23
N VAL A 52 -3.20 -16.95 -11.51
CA VAL A 52 -4.18 -16.69 -12.57
C VAL A 52 -3.60 -17.00 -13.95
N SER A 53 -2.34 -16.63 -14.20
CA SER A 53 -1.65 -16.94 -15.46
C SER A 53 -1.51 -18.45 -15.70
N GLN A 54 -1.17 -19.21 -14.66
CA GLN A 54 -1.07 -20.67 -14.72
C GLN A 54 -2.44 -21.29 -15.00
N TRP A 55 -3.48 -20.82 -14.31
CA TRP A 55 -4.84 -21.30 -14.52
C TRP A 55 -5.35 -21.05 -15.95
N GLN A 56 -5.01 -19.90 -16.55
CA GLN A 56 -5.32 -19.60 -17.95
C GLN A 56 -4.60 -20.55 -18.92
N LEU A 57 -3.35 -20.92 -18.62
CA LEU A 57 -2.60 -21.87 -19.43
C LEU A 57 -3.24 -23.27 -19.40
N GLU A 58 -3.72 -23.70 -18.23
CA GLU A 58 -4.30 -25.03 -18.03
C GLU A 58 -5.74 -25.16 -18.55
N ARG A 59 -6.55 -24.10 -18.45
CA ARG A 59 -8.00 -24.14 -18.77
C ARG A 59 -8.41 -23.40 -20.04
N GLY A 60 -7.49 -22.71 -20.71
CA GLY A 60 -7.77 -21.87 -21.87
C GLY A 60 -8.08 -20.42 -21.49
N ASN A 61 -8.06 -19.53 -22.49
CA ASN A 61 -8.09 -18.07 -22.29
C ASN A 61 -9.51 -17.46 -22.37
N ASP A 62 -10.55 -18.29 -22.38
CA ASP A 62 -11.89 -17.83 -22.80
C ASP A 62 -12.64 -17.06 -21.71
N LEU A 63 -12.23 -17.20 -20.44
CA LEU A 63 -12.93 -16.63 -19.29
C LEU A 63 -12.41 -15.25 -18.86
N VAL A 64 -11.10 -14.98 -18.98
CA VAL A 64 -10.50 -13.70 -18.57
C VAL A 64 -9.42 -13.30 -19.57
N ASN A 65 -9.42 -12.04 -20.00
CA ASN A 65 -8.44 -11.51 -20.92
C ASN A 65 -7.06 -11.37 -20.23
N LYS A 66 -5.99 -11.91 -20.84
CA LYS A 66 -4.60 -11.77 -20.38
C LYS A 66 -4.20 -10.31 -20.09
N LYS A 67 -4.69 -9.35 -20.88
CA LYS A 67 -4.45 -7.92 -20.67
C LYS A 67 -4.97 -7.44 -19.31
N ILE A 68 -6.12 -7.94 -18.86
CA ILE A 68 -6.71 -7.59 -17.55
C ILE A 68 -5.85 -8.17 -16.42
N VAL A 69 -5.36 -9.40 -16.58
CA VAL A 69 -4.47 -10.05 -15.60
C VAL A 69 -3.15 -9.28 -15.46
N THR A 70 -2.55 -8.87 -16.58
CA THR A 70 -1.34 -8.05 -16.56
C THR A 70 -1.60 -6.64 -16.01
N MET A 71 -2.68 -5.97 -16.44
CA MET A 71 -3.02 -4.62 -15.97
C MET A 71 -3.29 -4.60 -14.47
N SER A 72 -4.04 -5.56 -13.96
CA SER A 72 -4.27 -5.68 -12.51
C SER A 72 -2.96 -5.89 -11.76
N ALA A 73 -2.06 -6.76 -12.22
CA ALA A 73 -0.74 -6.92 -11.59
C ALA A 73 0.06 -5.60 -11.53
N TRP A 74 0.03 -4.78 -12.59
CA TRP A 74 0.62 -3.44 -12.58
C TRP A 74 -0.06 -2.49 -11.59
N CYS A 75 -1.39 -2.52 -11.49
CA CYS A 75 -2.12 -1.76 -10.47
C CYS A 75 -1.71 -2.20 -9.06
N GLY A 76 -1.55 -3.50 -8.82
CA GLY A 76 -1.08 -4.03 -7.53
C GLY A 76 0.35 -3.56 -7.22
N ALA A 77 1.25 -3.59 -8.20
CA ALA A 77 2.62 -3.08 -8.04
C ALA A 77 2.65 -1.57 -7.76
N LEU A 78 1.84 -0.78 -8.47
CA LEU A 78 1.67 0.66 -8.19
C LEU A 78 1.12 0.91 -6.80
N ALA A 79 0.18 0.08 -6.32
CA ALA A 79 -0.35 0.19 -4.97
C ALA A 79 0.74 -0.02 -3.91
N CYS A 80 1.61 -1.02 -4.11
CA CYS A 80 2.76 -1.27 -3.23
C CYS A 80 3.74 -0.09 -3.22
N PHE A 81 4.03 0.46 -4.40
CA PHE A 81 4.90 1.63 -4.52
C PHE A 81 4.30 2.87 -3.85
N GLY A 82 2.99 3.09 -4.01
CA GLY A 82 2.26 4.14 -3.30
C GLY A 82 2.33 3.98 -1.78
N LEU A 83 2.20 2.74 -1.29
CA LEU A 83 2.30 2.42 0.14
C LEU A 83 3.71 2.69 0.71
N ASP A 84 4.76 2.37 -0.05
CA ASP A 84 6.15 2.67 0.32
C ASP A 84 6.41 4.19 0.38
N ILE A 85 5.93 4.97 -0.60
CA ILE A 85 5.99 6.44 -0.51
C ILE A 85 5.22 6.94 0.71
N LEU A 86 3.98 6.47 0.90
CA LEU A 86 3.12 6.86 2.03
C LEU A 86 3.80 6.61 3.38
N ALA A 87 4.53 5.50 3.50
CA ALA A 87 5.24 5.09 4.70
C ALA A 87 6.42 6.00 5.05
N ASN A 88 7.19 6.43 4.04
CA ASN A 88 8.47 7.12 4.24
C ASN A 88 8.37 8.64 4.20
N PHE A 89 7.34 9.21 3.57
CA PHE A 89 7.12 10.66 3.50
C PHE A 89 5.98 11.07 4.42
N GLN A 90 6.29 11.63 5.59
CA GLN A 90 5.28 12.03 6.59
C GLN A 90 4.49 13.26 6.13
N GLU A 91 3.19 13.26 6.43
CA GLU A 91 2.24 14.31 6.07
C GLU A 91 2.72 15.70 6.50
N ALA A 92 3.18 15.84 7.74
CA ALA A 92 3.59 17.15 8.27
C ALA A 92 4.90 17.71 7.69
N ARG A 93 5.71 16.88 7.02
CA ARG A 93 7.00 17.32 6.45
C ARG A 93 6.95 17.48 4.94
N VAL A 94 6.35 16.52 4.24
CA VAL A 94 6.30 16.48 2.76
C VAL A 94 4.91 16.07 2.30
N VAL A 95 3.91 16.87 2.63
CA VAL A 95 2.48 16.60 2.34
C VAL A 95 2.21 16.19 0.89
N ALA A 96 2.86 16.84 -0.07
CA ALA A 96 2.68 16.53 -1.48
C ALA A 96 3.09 15.07 -1.80
N ALA A 97 4.24 14.62 -1.31
CA ALA A 97 4.70 13.24 -1.50
C ALA A 97 3.81 12.26 -0.74
N HIS A 98 3.44 12.58 0.51
CA HIS A 98 2.53 11.77 1.33
C HIS A 98 1.20 11.53 0.60
N MET A 99 0.57 12.60 0.10
CA MET A 99 -0.71 12.52 -0.60
C MET A 99 -0.60 11.80 -1.94
N ILE A 100 0.49 11.99 -2.70
CA ILE A 100 0.73 11.21 -3.92
C ILE A 100 0.85 9.72 -3.59
N GLY A 101 1.58 9.36 -2.54
CA GLY A 101 1.70 7.99 -2.05
C GLY A 101 0.35 7.41 -1.66
N ALA A 102 -0.42 8.14 -0.83
CA ALA A 102 -1.77 7.76 -0.39
C ALA A 102 -2.70 7.51 -1.59
N MET A 103 -2.84 8.50 -2.46
CA MET A 103 -3.76 8.44 -3.61
C MET A 103 -3.37 7.30 -4.56
N THR A 104 -2.07 7.09 -4.79
CA THR A 104 -1.58 5.98 -5.62
C THR A 104 -1.89 4.64 -4.97
N CYS A 105 -1.57 4.48 -3.68
CA CYS A 105 -1.83 3.26 -2.91
C CYS A 105 -3.31 2.88 -2.97
N PHE A 106 -4.19 3.80 -2.58
CA PHE A 106 -5.63 3.52 -2.50
C PHE A 106 -6.26 3.35 -3.87
N THR A 107 -5.99 4.23 -4.83
CA THR A 107 -6.63 4.14 -6.16
C THR A 107 -6.17 2.88 -6.90
N ALA A 108 -4.86 2.65 -7.00
CA ALA A 108 -4.33 1.48 -7.69
C ALA A 108 -4.68 0.19 -6.95
N GLY A 109 -4.70 0.22 -5.61
CA GLY A 109 -5.14 -0.89 -4.77
C GLY A 109 -6.61 -1.25 -5.00
N THR A 110 -7.51 -0.27 -5.01
CA THR A 110 -8.93 -0.49 -5.32
C THR A 110 -9.09 -1.11 -6.71
N VAL A 111 -8.42 -0.57 -7.73
CA VAL A 111 -8.47 -1.15 -9.08
C VAL A 111 -7.93 -2.58 -9.10
N TYR A 112 -6.81 -2.86 -8.41
CA TYR A 112 -6.27 -4.21 -8.29
C TYR A 112 -7.28 -5.19 -7.67
N PHE A 113 -7.85 -4.84 -6.52
CA PHE A 113 -8.79 -5.72 -5.82
C PHE A 113 -10.13 -5.88 -6.55
N CYS A 114 -10.59 -4.89 -7.30
CA CYS A 114 -11.79 -5.04 -8.13
C CYS A 114 -11.59 -5.97 -9.33
N LEU A 115 -10.35 -6.11 -9.83
CA LEU A 115 -10.04 -6.90 -11.03
C LEU A 115 -9.56 -8.32 -10.74
N GLN A 116 -9.22 -8.65 -9.49
CA GLN A 116 -8.58 -9.92 -9.09
C GLN A 116 -9.49 -10.85 -8.30
#